data_AF-A0A4U3LCS1-F1
#
_entry.id   AF-A0A4U3LCS1-F1
#
_cell.length_a   1.000
_cell.length_b   1.000
_cell.length_c   1.000
_cell.angle_alpha   90.00
_cell.angle_beta   90.00
_cell.angle_gamma   90.00
#
_symmetry.space_group_name_H-M   'P 1'
#
loop_
_entity.id
_entity.type
_entity.pdbx_description
1 polymer ?
#
loop_
_entity_poly.entity_id
_entity_poly.type
_entity_poly.pdbx_seq_one_letter_code
_entity_poly.pdbx_strand_id
1 'polypeptide(L)'
;MKKSNFDKAPYVAIDGHRCTAGWEDITDELSNVIFQKNAQQVVVAVDCYHGVYVEEIAACLQEGFPAAQLFYTLSAMRSNAETAEMVFPFVTDDPVFGYITPLELKSFFSEQKTTVLQQQISAATATIIFVIGYGATLIAPDADLIVYADMPRWEIQLRFRNKNISNLGADNTDAEFSYQYKRSFFVDWRVLDRHKRTLLNRWDFVLDTTIPGRPKMITGKALQEALAHTVERPFRVVPFFDPGPWGGQWLKEVCDLDDNQPNYAWGFDCVPEENSLLFRFGEVLFETPAINLVFAQPEKLLGKKVYQAFGAEFPIRFDFLDTIEGGNLSLQVHPLREYIREKFGMGYTQDESYYILDARENAFVYLGLKEDINKNAMLHELHQAQEKGGDFDAEKYVAKWTIKKHDHILIPAGTIHCSGADTVVLEISATPYIFTFKLWDWGRMGLDGKPRPISLEHGKNVIQWNRTSAWTKEHIINQFERIGEGDGWIEERTGLDATSFIETRRHWFTKKVAHNTNGIVNVLNLIEGREAIIESPSNAFEPYIIHYAETFIVPANVGAYTIRPYGESDGQQCATIKAFVRTDNLTDYRIN
;
A
#
# COMPACT_ATOMS: atom_id res chain seq x y z
N MET A 1 25.70 4.24 17.93
CA MET A 1 25.32 4.11 16.51
C MET A 1 25.50 5.45 15.81
N LYS A 2 25.75 5.49 14.50
CA LYS A 2 25.66 6.74 13.74
C LYS A 2 24.20 7.21 13.73
N LYS A 3 23.96 8.52 13.69
CA LYS A 3 22.60 9.08 13.56
C LYS A 3 21.96 8.55 12.27
N SER A 4 20.68 8.17 12.30
CA SER A 4 19.96 7.77 11.09
C SER A 4 19.95 8.87 10.02
N ASN A 5 19.97 8.48 8.75
CA ASN A 5 19.75 9.34 7.58
C ASN A 5 18.55 8.85 6.76
N PHE A 6 17.74 7.93 7.29
CA PHE A 6 16.55 7.44 6.61
C PHE A 6 15.56 8.60 6.43
N ASP A 7 15.19 8.87 5.19
CA ASP A 7 14.23 9.89 4.82
C ASP A 7 12.81 9.33 4.98
N LYS A 8 12.09 9.86 5.98
CA LYS A 8 10.69 9.53 6.29
C LYS A 8 9.70 10.32 5.44
N ALA A 9 10.12 11.38 4.77
CA ALA A 9 9.25 12.29 4.02
C ALA A 9 9.82 12.59 2.62
N PRO A 10 10.12 11.55 1.81
CA PRO A 10 10.64 11.77 0.47
C PRO A 10 9.62 12.52 -0.37
N TYR A 11 10.09 13.47 -1.17
CA TYR A 11 9.23 14.30 -2.01
C TYR A 11 9.78 14.46 -3.42
N VAL A 12 8.89 14.83 -4.34
CA VAL A 12 9.23 15.29 -5.69
C VAL A 12 9.02 16.80 -5.76
N ALA A 13 10.07 17.55 -6.11
CA ALA A 13 9.97 19.00 -6.27
C ALA A 13 9.28 19.34 -7.59
N ILE A 14 8.31 20.24 -7.54
CA ILE A 14 7.51 20.68 -8.69
C ILE A 14 7.63 22.20 -8.84
N ASP A 15 8.12 22.62 -9.99
CA ASP A 15 8.26 24.03 -10.34
C ASP A 15 7.09 24.52 -11.21
N GLY A 16 6.89 25.84 -11.27
CA GLY A 16 5.92 26.46 -12.18
C GLY A 16 4.46 26.43 -11.73
N HIS A 17 4.17 25.82 -10.57
CA HIS A 17 2.82 25.76 -9.98
C HIS A 17 2.82 26.27 -8.55
N ARG A 18 1.65 26.74 -8.11
CA ARG A 18 1.39 27.16 -6.73
C ARG A 18 0.62 26.08 -5.98
N CYS A 19 0.93 25.94 -4.70
CA CYS A 19 0.11 25.24 -3.73
C CYS A 19 -0.37 26.25 -2.68
N THR A 20 -1.67 26.26 -2.44
CA THR A 20 -2.34 27.17 -1.50
C THR A 20 -2.60 26.42 -0.21
N ALA A 21 -2.21 26.98 0.93
CA ALA A 21 -2.24 26.28 2.21
C ALA A 21 -3.09 27.05 3.24
N GLY A 22 -3.98 26.33 3.93
CA GLY A 22 -4.91 26.91 4.90
C GLY A 22 -6.25 27.31 4.29
N TRP A 23 -7.30 27.22 5.11
CA TRP A 23 -8.68 27.40 4.66
C TRP A 23 -8.98 28.81 4.12
N GLU A 24 -8.46 29.86 4.77
CA GLU A 24 -8.66 31.26 4.35
C GLU A 24 -8.16 31.50 2.92
N ASP A 25 -6.90 31.14 2.64
CA ASP A 25 -6.31 31.30 1.30
C ASP A 25 -7.01 30.41 0.26
N ILE A 26 -7.47 29.22 0.64
CA ILE A 26 -8.20 28.30 -0.23
C ILE A 26 -9.57 28.88 -0.60
N THR A 27 -10.31 29.42 0.35
CA THR A 27 -11.62 30.05 0.06
C THR A 27 -11.45 31.30 -0.79
N ASP A 28 -10.40 32.08 -0.57
CA ASP A 28 -10.06 33.23 -1.42
C ASP A 28 -9.71 32.83 -2.85
N GLU A 29 -8.93 31.76 -3.03
CA GLU A 29 -8.62 31.24 -4.37
C GLU A 29 -9.88 30.75 -5.09
N LEU A 30 -10.72 29.95 -4.42
CA LEU A 30 -11.99 29.50 -4.97
C LEU A 30 -12.91 30.67 -5.33
N SER A 31 -12.97 31.67 -4.46
CA SER A 31 -13.77 32.88 -4.65
C SER A 31 -13.37 33.61 -5.93
N ASN A 32 -12.07 33.82 -6.13
CA ASN A 32 -11.53 34.44 -7.35
C ASN A 32 -11.91 33.67 -8.62
N VAL A 33 -11.81 32.34 -8.60
CA VAL A 33 -12.16 31.50 -9.76
C VAL A 33 -13.66 31.50 -10.03
N ILE A 34 -14.48 31.41 -8.99
CA ILE A 34 -15.95 31.46 -9.11
C ILE A 34 -16.38 32.80 -9.71
N PHE A 35 -15.84 33.93 -9.22
CA PHE A 35 -16.17 35.25 -9.76
C PHE A 35 -15.76 35.43 -11.23
N GLN A 36 -14.63 34.84 -11.65
CA GLN A 36 -14.17 34.92 -13.04
C GLN A 36 -15.09 34.21 -14.04
N LYS A 37 -15.90 33.23 -13.61
CA LYS A 37 -16.87 32.57 -14.50
C LYS A 37 -17.98 33.50 -14.99
N ASN A 38 -18.25 34.61 -14.29
CA ASN A 38 -19.27 35.61 -14.65
C ASN A 38 -20.65 34.98 -14.96
N ALA A 39 -21.00 33.91 -14.26
CA ALA A 39 -22.28 33.22 -14.37
C ALA A 39 -23.26 33.77 -13.32
N GLN A 40 -24.56 33.71 -13.61
CA GLN A 40 -25.60 34.10 -12.65
C GLN A 40 -25.63 33.16 -11.43
N GLN A 41 -25.26 31.90 -11.64
CA GLN A 41 -25.17 30.87 -10.62
C GLN A 41 -23.97 29.98 -10.96
N VAL A 42 -23.21 29.58 -9.94
CA VAL A 42 -22.07 28.67 -10.06
C VAL A 42 -22.27 27.49 -9.11
N VAL A 43 -22.23 26.28 -9.64
CA VAL A 43 -22.31 25.03 -8.88
C VAL A 43 -20.92 24.43 -8.75
N VAL A 44 -20.47 24.23 -7.52
CA VAL A 44 -19.19 23.61 -7.19
C VAL A 44 -19.44 22.24 -6.59
N ALA A 45 -18.97 21.18 -7.24
CA ALA A 45 -18.97 19.83 -6.69
C ALA A 45 -17.68 19.61 -5.90
N VAL A 46 -17.81 19.40 -4.60
CA VAL A 46 -16.73 19.02 -3.69
C VAL A 46 -16.84 17.52 -3.44
N ASP A 47 -16.20 16.74 -4.30
CA ASP A 47 -16.28 15.28 -4.26
C ASP A 47 -15.21 14.74 -3.32
N CYS A 48 -15.65 14.05 -2.28
CA CYS A 48 -14.80 13.58 -1.20
C CYS A 48 -14.47 12.09 -1.37
N TYR A 49 -13.21 11.73 -1.15
CA TYR A 49 -12.81 10.34 -0.93
C TYR A 49 -13.06 9.92 0.52
N HIS A 50 -12.98 8.60 0.78
CA HIS A 50 -13.16 8.01 2.11
C HIS A 50 -12.28 8.71 3.16
N GLY A 51 -12.83 8.96 4.35
CA GLY A 51 -12.10 9.48 5.51
C GLY A 51 -11.99 11.00 5.57
N VAL A 52 -12.30 11.71 4.48
CA VAL A 52 -12.43 13.18 4.47
C VAL A 52 -13.48 13.64 5.48
N TYR A 53 -13.12 14.60 6.32
CA TYR A 53 -14.05 15.26 7.23
C TYR A 53 -14.92 16.25 6.47
N VAL A 54 -16.05 15.77 5.96
CA VAL A 54 -17.01 16.57 5.17
C VAL A 54 -17.49 17.78 5.94
N GLU A 55 -17.69 17.65 7.25
CA GLU A 55 -18.13 18.71 8.14
C GLU A 55 -17.10 19.83 8.27
N GLU A 56 -15.80 19.50 8.28
CA GLU A 56 -14.72 20.50 8.30
C GLU A 56 -14.76 21.34 7.02
N ILE A 57 -14.81 20.69 5.86
CA ILE A 57 -14.89 21.37 4.56
C ILE A 57 -16.14 22.25 4.50
N ALA A 58 -17.29 21.71 4.89
CA ALA A 58 -18.55 22.43 4.85
C ALA A 58 -18.54 23.68 5.76
N ALA A 59 -18.00 23.56 6.97
CA ALA A 59 -17.87 24.68 7.89
C ALA A 59 -16.99 25.80 7.30
N CYS A 60 -15.83 25.45 6.75
CA CYS A 60 -14.90 26.43 6.17
C CYS A 60 -15.47 27.07 4.89
N LEU A 61 -16.14 26.31 4.03
CA LEU A 61 -16.83 26.87 2.86
C LEU A 61 -18.00 27.78 3.27
N GLN A 62 -18.75 27.43 4.31
CA GLN A 62 -19.84 28.27 4.81
C GLN A 62 -19.32 29.60 5.39
N GLU A 63 -18.15 29.58 6.04
CA GLU A 63 -17.46 30.77 6.56
C GLU A 63 -16.93 31.65 5.42
N GLY A 64 -16.24 31.05 4.44
CA GLY A 64 -15.70 31.77 3.27
C GLY A 64 -16.78 32.26 2.30
N PHE A 65 -17.94 31.60 2.26
CA PHE A 65 -19.07 31.93 1.40
C PHE A 65 -20.40 32.00 2.19
N PRO A 66 -20.64 33.04 3.01
CA PRO A 66 -21.81 33.11 3.90
C PRO A 66 -23.17 33.09 3.18
N ALA A 67 -23.21 33.52 1.91
CA ALA A 67 -24.41 33.53 1.08
C ALA A 67 -24.57 32.28 0.20
N ALA A 68 -23.60 31.36 0.22
CA ALA A 68 -23.69 30.13 -0.55
C ALA A 68 -24.69 29.16 0.07
N GLN A 69 -25.30 28.33 -0.77
CA GLN A 69 -26.17 27.24 -0.35
C GLN A 69 -25.42 25.92 -0.44
N LEU A 70 -25.40 25.15 0.66
CA LEU A 70 -24.72 23.86 0.75
C LEU A 70 -25.73 22.71 0.66
N PHE A 71 -25.41 21.74 -0.18
CA PHE A 71 -26.14 20.48 -0.35
C PHE A 71 -25.23 19.30 -0.04
N TYR A 72 -25.71 18.34 0.73
CA TYR A 72 -24.91 17.21 1.20
C TYR A 72 -25.33 15.93 0.49
N THR A 73 -24.37 15.21 -0.11
CA THR A 73 -24.65 13.98 -0.85
C THR A 73 -25.21 12.87 0.05
N LEU A 74 -24.89 12.91 1.36
CA LEU A 74 -25.42 11.98 2.36
C LEU A 74 -26.96 11.93 2.37
N SER A 75 -27.63 13.06 2.08
CA SER A 75 -29.10 13.12 2.00
C SER A 75 -29.68 12.28 0.86
N ALA A 76 -28.89 12.00 -0.17
CA ALA A 76 -29.27 11.16 -1.32
C ALA A 76 -28.87 9.69 -1.17
N MET A 77 -28.07 9.35 -0.15
CA MET A 77 -27.61 7.97 0.06
C MET A 77 -28.76 7.04 0.53
N ARG A 78 -28.57 5.75 0.27
CA ARG A 78 -29.39 4.68 0.87
C ARG A 78 -29.27 4.71 2.39
N SER A 79 -30.27 4.17 3.07
CA SER A 79 -30.20 4.01 4.52
C SER A 79 -29.08 3.05 4.93
N ASN A 80 -28.60 3.17 6.17
CA ASN A 80 -27.57 2.28 6.70
C ASN A 80 -27.95 0.79 6.59
N ALA A 81 -29.23 0.46 6.78
CA ALA A 81 -29.73 -0.91 6.67
C ALA A 81 -29.66 -1.44 5.22
N GLU A 82 -30.12 -0.65 4.25
CA GLU A 82 -30.02 -1.00 2.83
C GLU A 82 -28.57 -1.12 2.38
N THR A 83 -27.70 -0.21 2.82
CA THR A 83 -26.27 -0.27 2.52
C THR A 83 -25.63 -1.53 3.12
N ALA A 84 -25.95 -1.85 4.37
CA ALA A 84 -25.42 -3.06 5.03
C ALA A 84 -25.86 -4.33 4.29
N GLU A 85 -27.13 -4.44 3.91
CA GLU A 85 -27.65 -5.58 3.13
C GLU A 85 -26.98 -5.69 1.76
N MET A 86 -26.79 -4.56 1.07
CA MET A 86 -26.12 -4.51 -0.24
C MET A 86 -24.64 -4.93 -0.17
N VAL A 87 -23.96 -4.53 0.91
CA VAL A 87 -22.51 -4.74 1.10
C VAL A 87 -22.20 -6.12 1.67
N PHE A 88 -23.11 -6.69 2.47
CA PHE A 88 -22.91 -7.95 3.17
C PHE A 88 -22.41 -9.12 2.30
N PRO A 89 -22.89 -9.35 1.06
CA PRO A 89 -22.39 -10.43 0.21
C PRO A 89 -20.89 -10.37 -0.11
N PHE A 90 -20.28 -9.17 -0.01
CA PHE A 90 -18.86 -8.94 -0.32
C PHE A 90 -17.99 -8.88 0.93
N VAL A 91 -18.58 -8.54 2.07
CA VAL A 91 -17.88 -8.54 3.36
C VAL A 91 -18.00 -9.93 3.98
N THR A 92 -19.20 -10.48 4.14
CA THR A 92 -19.48 -11.77 4.82
C THR A 92 -19.10 -11.81 6.30
N ASP A 93 -19.49 -12.88 6.99
CA ASP A 93 -19.20 -13.11 8.42
C ASP A 93 -17.78 -13.61 8.71
N ASP A 94 -16.95 -13.84 7.68
CA ASP A 94 -15.53 -14.14 7.91
C ASP A 94 -14.86 -12.96 8.66
N PRO A 95 -13.96 -13.18 9.63
CA PRO A 95 -13.36 -12.06 10.36
C PRO A 95 -12.35 -11.23 9.55
N VAL A 96 -11.80 -11.76 8.44
CA VAL A 96 -10.69 -11.15 7.71
C VAL A 96 -10.98 -11.02 6.20
N PHE A 97 -11.53 -12.06 5.58
CA PHE A 97 -11.64 -12.17 4.13
C PHE A 97 -13.03 -11.83 3.61
N GLY A 98 -13.08 -11.34 2.38
CA GLY A 98 -14.29 -11.02 1.65
C GLY A 98 -14.06 -11.19 0.14
N TYR A 99 -14.91 -10.56 -0.64
CA TYR A 99 -14.89 -10.61 -2.10
C TYR A 99 -14.80 -9.18 -2.64
N ILE A 100 -13.93 -8.96 -3.64
CA ILE A 100 -13.86 -7.67 -4.31
C ILE A 100 -15.21 -7.36 -4.95
N THR A 101 -15.83 -6.27 -4.51
CA THR A 101 -17.19 -5.93 -4.93
C THR A 101 -17.25 -5.53 -6.41
N PRO A 102 -18.29 -5.92 -7.16
CA PRO A 102 -18.62 -5.34 -8.45
C PRO A 102 -19.46 -4.05 -8.33
N LEU A 103 -19.83 -3.64 -7.11
CA LEU A 103 -20.63 -2.43 -6.90
C LEU A 103 -19.92 -1.18 -7.43
N GLU A 104 -20.70 -0.17 -7.74
CA GLU A 104 -20.23 1.17 -8.11
C GLU A 104 -20.69 2.17 -7.06
N LEU A 105 -20.05 3.34 -6.97
CA LEU A 105 -20.43 4.36 -5.99
C LEU A 105 -21.91 4.75 -6.11
N LYS A 106 -22.44 4.81 -7.33
CA LYS A 106 -23.88 5.08 -7.58
C LYS A 106 -24.83 4.08 -6.90
N SER A 107 -24.39 2.86 -6.63
CA SER A 107 -25.19 1.84 -5.95
C SER A 107 -25.54 2.24 -4.52
N PHE A 108 -24.71 3.07 -3.87
CA PHE A 108 -24.94 3.60 -2.53
C PHE A 108 -25.97 4.73 -2.47
N PHE A 109 -26.47 5.18 -3.62
CA PHE A 109 -27.47 6.25 -3.72
C PHE A 109 -28.87 5.69 -3.98
N SER A 110 -29.87 6.35 -3.40
CA SER A 110 -31.28 6.10 -3.70
C SER A 110 -31.70 6.95 -4.89
N GLU A 111 -32.18 6.34 -5.97
CA GLU A 111 -32.60 7.05 -7.19
C GLU A 111 -33.64 8.14 -6.90
N GLN A 112 -34.61 7.85 -6.02
CA GLN A 112 -35.61 8.82 -5.59
C GLN A 112 -34.97 10.00 -4.84
N LYS A 113 -34.12 9.74 -3.84
CA LYS A 113 -33.50 10.81 -3.05
C LYS A 113 -32.50 11.63 -3.87
N THR A 114 -31.77 10.99 -4.78
CA THR A 114 -30.90 11.65 -5.75
C THR A 114 -31.70 12.62 -6.63
N THR A 115 -32.83 12.16 -7.17
CA THR A 115 -33.71 13.02 -7.99
C THR A 115 -34.24 14.21 -7.19
N VAL A 116 -34.65 13.99 -5.94
CA VAL A 116 -35.11 15.07 -5.05
C VAL A 116 -33.98 16.08 -4.79
N LEU A 117 -32.78 15.62 -4.46
CA LEU A 117 -31.64 16.50 -4.20
C LEU A 117 -31.25 17.31 -5.44
N GLN A 118 -31.26 16.68 -6.62
CA GLN A 118 -31.03 17.35 -7.89
C GLN A 118 -32.05 18.44 -8.18
N GLN A 119 -33.34 18.16 -7.95
CA GLN A 119 -34.41 19.15 -8.09
C GLN A 119 -34.24 20.32 -7.12
N GLN A 120 -33.82 20.05 -5.88
CA GLN A 120 -33.54 21.10 -4.90
C GLN A 120 -32.37 21.99 -5.33
N ILE A 121 -31.31 21.41 -5.91
CA ILE A 121 -30.18 22.14 -6.47
C ILE A 121 -30.64 23.02 -7.64
N SER A 122 -31.39 22.46 -8.59
CA SER A 122 -31.91 23.23 -9.75
C SER A 122 -32.88 24.35 -9.36
N ALA A 123 -33.58 24.21 -8.23
CA ALA A 123 -34.51 25.22 -7.72
C ALA A 123 -33.83 26.25 -6.79
N ALA A 124 -32.55 26.04 -6.45
CA ALA A 124 -31.82 26.95 -5.58
C ALA A 124 -31.63 28.32 -6.27
N THR A 125 -31.77 29.38 -5.47
CA THR A 125 -31.66 30.77 -5.96
C THR A 125 -30.35 31.44 -5.54
N ALA A 126 -29.53 30.75 -4.74
CA ALA A 126 -28.20 31.22 -4.37
C ALA A 126 -27.30 31.34 -5.61
N THR A 127 -26.44 32.35 -5.61
CA THR A 127 -25.46 32.57 -6.69
C THR A 127 -24.32 31.55 -6.66
N ILE A 128 -24.01 31.02 -5.47
CA ILE A 128 -22.98 29.99 -5.28
C ILE A 128 -23.64 28.80 -4.59
N ILE A 129 -23.48 27.62 -5.18
CA ILE A 129 -24.00 26.37 -4.66
C ILE A 129 -22.84 25.40 -4.49
N PHE A 130 -22.70 24.83 -3.30
CA PHE A 130 -21.78 23.73 -3.05
C PHE A 130 -22.53 22.42 -2.90
N VAL A 131 -22.10 21.38 -3.62
CA VAL A 131 -22.56 20.00 -3.44
C VAL A 131 -21.39 19.22 -2.86
N ILE A 132 -21.53 18.75 -1.62
CA ILE A 132 -20.39 18.27 -0.81
C ILE A 132 -20.62 16.84 -0.34
N GLY A 133 -19.60 16.00 -0.51
CA GLY A 133 -19.52 14.65 0.05
C GLY A 133 -19.13 13.60 -0.99
N TYR A 134 -19.25 12.33 -0.61
CA TYR A 134 -18.98 11.21 -1.51
C TYR A 134 -19.85 11.34 -2.77
N GLY A 135 -19.27 11.25 -3.96
CA GLY A 135 -20.05 11.24 -5.20
C GLY A 135 -20.78 12.55 -5.48
N ALA A 136 -20.25 13.70 -5.04
CA ALA A 136 -20.81 15.01 -5.35
C ALA A 136 -21.04 15.21 -6.85
N THR A 137 -20.16 14.69 -7.71
CA THR A 137 -20.34 14.77 -9.16
C THR A 137 -21.37 13.78 -9.71
N LEU A 138 -21.86 12.82 -8.92
CA LEU A 138 -23.03 11.99 -9.30
C LEU A 138 -24.33 12.76 -9.08
N ILE A 139 -24.35 13.64 -8.06
CA ILE A 139 -25.49 14.53 -7.78
C ILE A 139 -25.48 15.72 -8.74
N ALA A 140 -24.32 16.36 -8.94
CA ALA A 140 -24.14 17.49 -9.85
C ALA A 140 -23.16 17.14 -10.98
N PRO A 141 -23.57 16.36 -12.00
CA PRO A 141 -22.69 15.93 -13.09
C PRO A 141 -22.20 17.09 -13.99
N ASP A 142 -23.00 18.17 -14.05
CA ASP A 142 -22.77 19.38 -14.83
C ASP A 142 -22.22 20.53 -13.96
N ALA A 143 -21.60 20.22 -12.81
CA ALA A 143 -20.99 21.23 -11.96
C ALA A 143 -19.96 22.08 -12.72
N ASP A 144 -19.95 23.38 -12.44
CA ASP A 144 -19.05 24.35 -13.08
C ASP A 144 -17.60 24.21 -12.61
N LEU A 145 -17.40 23.72 -11.39
CA LEU A 145 -16.10 23.40 -10.80
C LEU A 145 -16.17 22.07 -10.06
N ILE A 146 -15.09 21.29 -10.17
CA ILE A 146 -14.87 20.07 -9.39
C ILE A 146 -13.64 20.26 -8.50
N VAL A 147 -13.88 20.27 -7.19
CA VAL A 147 -12.85 20.18 -6.15
C VAL A 147 -12.85 18.75 -5.63
N TYR A 148 -11.72 18.05 -5.76
CA TYR A 148 -11.60 16.68 -5.28
C TYR A 148 -10.83 16.63 -3.97
N ALA A 149 -11.47 16.22 -2.88
CA ALA A 149 -10.84 16.09 -1.57
C ALA A 149 -10.41 14.64 -1.34
N ASP A 150 -9.14 14.43 -1.02
CA ASP A 150 -8.53 13.10 -0.96
C ASP A 150 -7.52 12.98 0.19
N MET A 151 -7.19 11.74 0.55
CA MET A 151 -6.12 11.42 1.52
C MET A 151 -5.63 9.97 1.37
N PRO A 152 -4.37 9.67 1.75
CA PRO A 152 -3.81 8.33 1.75
C PRO A 152 -4.59 7.35 2.64
N ARG A 153 -4.61 6.06 2.27
CA ARG A 153 -5.35 5.05 3.03
C ARG A 153 -4.78 4.82 4.43
N TRP A 154 -3.49 5.05 4.62
CA TRP A 154 -2.90 5.00 5.96
C TRP A 154 -3.59 5.98 6.92
N GLU A 155 -3.86 7.22 6.49
CA GLU A 155 -4.59 8.19 7.30
C GLU A 155 -6.03 7.74 7.58
N ILE A 156 -6.71 7.15 6.59
CA ILE A 156 -8.04 6.56 6.79
C ILE A 156 -8.00 5.48 7.89
N GLN A 157 -6.97 4.63 7.89
CA GLN A 157 -6.79 3.60 8.92
C GLN A 157 -6.57 4.19 10.32
N LEU A 158 -5.77 5.26 10.44
CA LEU A 158 -5.56 5.95 11.70
C LEU A 158 -6.86 6.58 12.22
N ARG A 159 -7.65 7.20 11.35
CA ARG A 159 -8.97 7.76 11.70
C ARG A 159 -9.96 6.68 12.15
N PHE A 160 -9.91 5.47 11.58
CA PHE A 160 -10.68 4.34 12.09
C PHE A 160 -10.26 3.92 13.50
N ARG A 161 -8.96 3.77 13.74
CA ARG A 161 -8.43 3.40 15.07
C ARG A 161 -8.78 4.43 16.14
N ASN A 162 -8.82 5.71 15.76
CA ASN A 162 -9.21 6.82 16.63
C ASN A 162 -10.73 7.03 16.71
N LYS A 163 -11.54 6.17 16.06
CA LYS A 163 -13.00 6.25 16.04
C LYS A 163 -13.51 7.63 15.57
N ASN A 164 -12.92 8.15 14.50
CA ASN A 164 -13.29 9.46 13.95
C ASN A 164 -14.15 9.37 12.69
N ILE A 165 -14.19 8.22 12.03
CA ILE A 165 -14.91 8.04 10.76
C ILE A 165 -15.65 6.70 10.71
N SER A 166 -16.64 6.62 9.82
CA SER A 166 -17.35 5.41 9.44
C SER A 166 -17.03 5.01 8.00
N ASN A 167 -17.28 3.74 7.68
CA ASN A 167 -17.27 3.26 6.31
C ASN A 167 -18.34 3.94 5.44
N LEU A 168 -18.16 3.93 4.12
CA LEU A 168 -19.02 4.62 3.13
C LEU A 168 -20.52 4.28 3.30
N GLY A 169 -21.36 5.24 3.66
CA GLY A 169 -22.81 5.02 3.76
C GLY A 169 -23.24 4.09 4.91
N ALA A 170 -22.41 4.00 5.96
CA ALA A 170 -22.79 3.38 7.22
C ALA A 170 -22.52 4.31 8.41
N ASP A 171 -23.08 3.93 9.55
CA ASP A 171 -22.82 4.52 10.87
C ASP A 171 -22.21 3.44 11.76
N ASN A 172 -20.88 3.32 11.68
CA ASN A 172 -20.13 2.24 12.31
C ASN A 172 -18.78 2.72 12.86
N THR A 173 -18.72 3.96 13.34
CA THR A 173 -17.52 4.56 13.94
C THR A 173 -17.01 3.78 15.15
N ASP A 174 -17.91 3.11 15.87
CA ASP A 174 -17.61 2.26 17.02
C ASP A 174 -17.29 0.79 16.68
N ALA A 175 -17.34 0.41 15.40
CA ALA A 175 -16.98 -0.95 14.99
C ALA A 175 -15.48 -1.22 15.20
N GLU A 176 -15.13 -2.50 15.30
CA GLU A 176 -13.73 -2.92 15.37
C GLU A 176 -12.98 -2.48 14.10
N PHE A 177 -11.75 -1.99 14.27
CA PHE A 177 -10.88 -1.57 13.16
C PHE A 177 -10.75 -2.65 12.08
N SER A 178 -10.62 -3.92 12.48
CA SER A 178 -10.49 -5.05 11.55
C SER A 178 -11.69 -5.17 10.60
N TYR A 179 -12.90 -4.95 11.10
CA TYR A 179 -14.11 -4.94 10.27
C TYR A 179 -14.13 -3.74 9.33
N GLN A 180 -13.83 -2.55 9.84
CA GLN A 180 -13.82 -1.32 9.04
C GLN A 180 -12.79 -1.38 7.92
N TYR A 181 -11.59 -1.87 8.23
CA TYR A 181 -10.50 -2.09 7.27
C TYR A 181 -10.89 -3.14 6.23
N LYS A 182 -11.37 -4.32 6.66
CA LYS A 182 -11.83 -5.39 5.76
C LYS A 182 -12.87 -4.86 4.78
N ARG A 183 -13.91 -4.19 5.28
CA ARG A 183 -14.97 -3.63 4.45
C ARG A 183 -14.40 -2.60 3.46
N SER A 184 -13.48 -1.75 3.91
CA SER A 184 -12.85 -0.77 3.02
C SER A 184 -12.07 -1.43 1.89
N PHE A 185 -11.29 -2.46 2.22
CA PHE A 185 -10.46 -3.20 1.27
C PHE A 185 -11.30 -3.85 0.16
N PHE A 186 -12.36 -4.56 0.53
CA PHE A 186 -13.20 -5.33 -0.40
C PHE A 186 -14.27 -4.48 -1.08
N VAL A 187 -14.69 -3.35 -0.49
CA VAL A 187 -15.84 -2.58 -0.93
C VAL A 187 -15.52 -1.10 -1.10
N ASP A 188 -15.35 -0.35 0.00
CA ASP A 188 -15.42 1.12 -0.05
C ASP A 188 -14.32 1.72 -0.95
N TRP A 189 -13.07 1.28 -0.80
CA TRP A 189 -11.97 1.76 -1.65
C TRP A 189 -12.15 1.34 -3.10
N ARG A 190 -12.73 0.15 -3.37
CA ARG A 190 -12.95 -0.33 -4.74
C ARG A 190 -13.98 0.52 -5.47
N VAL A 191 -15.09 0.85 -4.81
CA VAL A 191 -16.14 1.67 -5.43
C VAL A 191 -15.72 3.13 -5.59
N LEU A 192 -14.97 3.67 -4.62
CA LEU A 192 -14.47 5.03 -4.67
C LEU A 192 -13.32 5.20 -5.66
N ASP A 193 -12.43 4.21 -5.80
CA ASP A 193 -11.36 4.24 -6.82
C ASP A 193 -11.93 4.21 -8.23
N ARG A 194 -12.95 3.37 -8.47
CA ARG A 194 -13.66 3.35 -9.77
C ARG A 194 -14.22 4.73 -10.09
N HIS A 195 -14.88 5.37 -9.13
CA HIS A 195 -15.40 6.74 -9.27
C HIS A 195 -14.28 7.75 -9.52
N LYS A 196 -13.24 7.76 -8.68
CA LYS A 196 -12.05 8.62 -8.76
C LYS A 196 -11.43 8.60 -10.16
N ARG A 197 -11.24 7.41 -10.72
CA ARG A 197 -10.65 7.22 -12.06
C ARG A 197 -11.46 7.87 -13.19
N THR A 198 -12.79 7.99 -13.06
CA THR A 198 -13.61 8.70 -14.04
C THR A 198 -13.47 10.22 -13.98
N LEU A 199 -12.95 10.75 -12.87
CA LEU A 199 -12.86 12.18 -12.60
C LEU A 199 -11.44 12.74 -12.66
N LEU A 200 -10.41 11.89 -12.58
CA LEU A 200 -9.00 12.30 -12.41
C LEU A 200 -8.51 13.37 -13.42
N ASN A 201 -9.04 13.36 -14.65
CA ASN A 201 -8.70 14.34 -15.69
C ASN A 201 -9.67 15.55 -15.77
N ARG A 202 -10.65 15.61 -14.88
CA ARG A 202 -11.72 16.63 -14.82
C ARG A 202 -11.64 17.52 -13.58
N TRP A 203 -10.72 17.24 -12.65
CA TRP A 203 -10.56 18.04 -11.45
C TRP A 203 -10.05 19.44 -11.80
N ASP A 204 -10.76 20.47 -11.35
CA ASP A 204 -10.25 21.84 -11.39
C ASP A 204 -9.25 22.04 -10.25
N PHE A 205 -9.58 21.51 -9.07
CA PHE A 205 -8.73 21.55 -7.88
C PHE A 205 -8.69 20.20 -7.16
N VAL A 206 -7.58 19.96 -6.47
CA VAL A 206 -7.38 18.81 -5.58
C VAL A 206 -6.98 19.32 -4.21
N LEU A 207 -7.66 18.82 -3.19
CA LEU A 207 -7.51 19.22 -1.81
C LEU A 207 -6.83 18.10 -1.01
N ASP A 208 -5.63 18.36 -0.52
CA ASP A 208 -4.94 17.57 0.50
C ASP A 208 -5.60 17.83 1.85
N THR A 209 -6.26 16.80 2.39
CA THR A 209 -6.98 16.83 3.68
C THR A 209 -6.35 15.93 4.73
N THR A 210 -5.10 15.53 4.51
CA THR A 210 -4.42 14.52 5.34
C THR A 210 -4.28 15.02 6.78
N ILE A 211 -3.92 16.30 6.97
CA ILE A 211 -3.80 16.92 8.29
C ILE A 211 -5.05 17.78 8.58
N PRO A 212 -5.90 17.42 9.56
CA PRO A 212 -7.10 18.19 9.90
C PRO A 212 -6.79 19.64 10.26
N GLY A 213 -7.61 20.57 9.77
CA GLY A 213 -7.46 22.02 9.97
C GLY A 213 -6.27 22.66 9.24
N ARG A 214 -5.50 21.89 8.47
CA ARG A 214 -4.33 22.37 7.71
C ARG A 214 -4.35 21.88 6.26
N PRO A 215 -5.44 22.12 5.52
CA PRO A 215 -5.55 21.66 4.14
C PRO A 215 -4.52 22.37 3.25
N LYS A 216 -4.20 21.74 2.12
CA LYS A 216 -3.62 22.46 0.98
C LYS A 216 -4.38 22.14 -0.29
N MET A 217 -4.32 23.05 -1.26
CA MET A 217 -5.00 22.93 -2.54
C MET A 217 -4.04 23.21 -3.69
N ILE A 218 -4.11 22.38 -4.71
CA ILE A 218 -3.45 22.61 -6.01
C ILE A 218 -4.48 22.49 -7.12
N THR A 219 -4.17 23.05 -8.29
CA THR A 219 -4.98 22.81 -9.49
C THR A 219 -4.87 21.35 -9.93
N GLY A 220 -5.92 20.81 -10.56
CA GLY A 220 -5.86 19.47 -11.15
C GLY A 220 -4.76 19.35 -12.23
N LYS A 221 -4.51 20.44 -12.98
CA LYS A 221 -3.38 20.52 -13.92
C LYS A 221 -2.03 20.35 -13.23
N ALA A 222 -1.81 21.04 -12.11
CA ALA A 222 -0.57 20.92 -11.33
C ALA A 222 -0.34 19.48 -10.84
N LEU A 223 -1.41 18.79 -10.38
CA LEU A 223 -1.32 17.39 -10.00
C LEU A 223 -0.94 16.50 -11.20
N GLN A 224 -1.58 16.66 -12.36
CA GLN A 224 -1.28 15.86 -13.55
C GLN A 224 0.17 16.02 -14.00
N GLU A 225 0.69 17.25 -14.01
CA GLU A 225 2.09 17.53 -14.34
C GLU A 225 3.06 16.96 -13.29
N ALA A 226 2.71 17.03 -12.01
CA ALA A 226 3.51 16.41 -10.94
C ALA A 226 3.58 14.88 -11.04
N LEU A 227 2.46 14.23 -11.33
CA LEU A 227 2.41 12.77 -11.55
C LEU A 227 3.19 12.37 -12.81
N ALA A 228 3.09 13.15 -13.90
CA ALA A 228 3.86 12.93 -15.12
C ALA A 228 5.37 13.10 -14.89
N HIS A 229 5.78 14.12 -14.14
CA HIS A 229 7.19 14.32 -13.80
C HIS A 229 7.75 13.19 -12.92
N THR A 230 6.93 12.64 -12.01
CA THR A 230 7.35 11.55 -11.11
C THR A 230 7.78 10.30 -11.88
N VAL A 231 7.11 9.96 -12.99
CA VAL A 231 7.44 8.75 -13.78
C VAL A 231 8.66 8.93 -14.71
N GLU A 232 9.32 10.08 -14.69
CA GLU A 232 10.52 10.37 -15.49
C GLU A 232 11.82 10.14 -14.73
N ARG A 233 11.73 9.76 -13.45
CA ARG A 233 12.86 9.67 -12.52
C ARG A 233 12.65 8.58 -11.46
N PRO A 234 13.72 8.15 -10.78
CA PRO A 234 13.58 7.43 -9.52
C PRO A 234 12.83 8.27 -8.49
N PHE A 235 11.98 7.61 -7.71
CA PHE A 235 11.23 8.24 -6.62
C PHE A 235 10.96 7.24 -5.49
N ARG A 236 10.50 7.76 -4.35
CA ARG A 236 10.01 6.98 -3.21
C ARG A 236 8.60 7.41 -2.87
N VAL A 237 7.84 6.49 -2.29
CA VAL A 237 6.59 6.80 -1.60
C VAL A 237 6.88 7.13 -0.15
N VAL A 238 5.96 7.80 0.55
CA VAL A 238 6.11 8.09 1.99
C VAL A 238 5.92 6.79 2.78
N PRO A 239 6.93 6.30 3.51
CA PRO A 239 6.77 5.11 4.32
C PRO A 239 5.89 5.37 5.53
N PHE A 240 5.18 4.35 5.99
CA PHE A 240 4.51 4.37 7.29
C PHE A 240 4.89 3.13 8.12
N PHE A 241 4.79 3.25 9.43
CA PHE A 241 5.26 2.26 10.38
C PHE A 241 4.17 1.97 11.42
N ASP A 242 3.98 0.70 11.74
CA ASP A 242 2.87 0.26 12.58
C ASP A 242 3.35 -0.65 13.73
N PRO A 243 2.98 -0.34 15.00
CA PRO A 243 3.19 -1.28 16.10
C PRO A 243 2.45 -2.60 15.88
N GLY A 244 2.94 -3.66 16.50
CA GLY A 244 2.31 -4.97 16.41
C GLY A 244 2.64 -5.91 17.56
N PRO A 245 1.92 -7.03 17.66
CA PRO A 245 2.05 -7.97 18.78
C PRO A 245 3.39 -8.74 18.79
N TRP A 246 4.19 -8.63 17.73
CA TRP A 246 5.52 -9.24 17.62
C TRP A 246 6.63 -8.22 17.42
N GLY A 247 6.30 -6.92 17.36
CA GLY A 247 7.20 -5.90 16.85
C GLY A 247 8.49 -5.75 17.64
N GLY A 248 9.53 -5.35 16.93
CA GLY A 248 10.87 -5.14 17.43
C GLY A 248 11.23 -3.68 17.64
N GLN A 249 12.54 -3.44 17.76
CA GLN A 249 13.12 -2.13 18.08
C GLN A 249 14.01 -1.57 16.96
N TRP A 250 14.37 -2.37 15.97
CA TRP A 250 15.32 -1.98 14.92
C TRP A 250 14.81 -0.81 14.07
N LEU A 251 13.51 -0.80 13.75
CA LEU A 251 12.90 0.29 12.99
C LEU A 251 13.00 1.63 13.71
N LYS A 252 12.98 1.65 15.06
CA LYS A 252 13.18 2.89 15.83
C LYS A 252 14.57 3.47 15.58
N GLU A 253 15.59 2.62 15.69
CA GLU A 253 16.98 3.02 15.56
C GLU A 253 17.32 3.41 14.11
N VAL A 254 16.92 2.59 13.14
CA VAL A 254 17.31 2.77 11.73
C VAL A 254 16.46 3.83 11.04
N CYS A 255 15.16 3.93 11.34
CA CYS A 255 14.26 4.91 10.71
C CYS A 255 14.02 6.16 11.58
N ASP A 256 14.68 6.28 12.75
CA ASP A 256 14.52 7.41 13.67
C ASP A 256 13.05 7.61 14.10
N LEU A 257 12.37 6.52 14.50
CA LEU A 257 10.96 6.56 14.89
C LEU A 257 10.78 6.97 16.36
N ASP A 258 9.53 7.19 16.77
CA ASP A 258 9.20 7.64 18.13
C ASP A 258 9.58 6.57 19.17
N ASP A 259 10.55 6.90 20.02
CA ASP A 259 11.02 6.03 21.11
C ASP A 259 9.93 5.74 22.16
N ASN A 260 8.88 6.56 22.23
CA ASN A 260 7.77 6.35 23.16
C ASN A 260 6.81 5.24 22.72
N GLN A 261 6.79 4.86 21.44
CA GLN A 261 6.02 3.71 20.99
C GLN A 261 6.64 2.43 21.57
N PRO A 262 5.87 1.41 21.97
CA PRO A 262 6.44 0.20 22.58
C PRO A 262 7.33 -0.58 21.59
N ASN A 263 6.91 -0.65 20.33
CA ASN A 263 7.64 -1.32 19.26
C ASN A 263 7.15 -0.82 17.90
N TYR A 264 7.81 -1.29 16.84
CA TYR A 264 7.25 -1.30 15.49
C TYR A 264 7.40 -2.70 14.92
N ALA A 265 6.30 -3.24 14.41
CA ALA A 265 6.29 -4.55 13.75
C ALA A 265 6.47 -4.37 12.25
N TRP A 266 5.69 -3.46 11.66
CA TRP A 266 5.68 -3.25 10.23
C TRP A 266 6.29 -1.92 9.85
N GLY A 267 6.98 -1.90 8.70
CA GLY A 267 7.29 -0.69 7.96
C GLY A 267 6.94 -0.87 6.49
N PHE A 268 6.03 -0.08 5.95
CA PHE A 268 5.54 -0.19 4.58
C PHE A 268 6.16 0.91 3.72
N ASP A 269 7.19 0.56 2.95
CA ASP A 269 8.05 1.51 2.20
C ASP A 269 7.89 1.39 0.68
N CYS A 270 7.02 0.48 0.20
CA CYS A 270 6.57 0.41 -1.19
C CYS A 270 5.24 -0.38 -1.34
N VAL A 271 4.14 0.20 -0.87
CA VAL A 271 2.75 -0.25 -1.11
C VAL A 271 1.94 0.93 -1.68
N PRO A 272 2.07 1.26 -2.98
CA PRO A 272 1.44 2.44 -3.56
C PRO A 272 -0.09 2.53 -3.36
N GLU A 273 -0.76 1.39 -3.16
CA GLU A 273 -2.16 1.30 -2.78
C GLU A 273 -2.47 1.97 -1.43
N GLU A 274 -1.52 2.03 -0.50
CA GLU A 274 -1.71 2.58 0.85
C GLU A 274 -0.87 3.81 1.15
N ASN A 275 0.35 3.89 0.59
CA ASN A 275 1.29 4.98 0.83
C ASN A 275 0.85 6.30 0.18
N SER A 276 1.50 7.37 0.63
CA SER A 276 1.39 8.71 0.06
C SER A 276 2.51 9.03 -0.93
N LEU A 277 2.30 10.08 -1.71
CA LEU A 277 3.33 10.85 -2.42
C LEU A 277 3.32 12.28 -1.89
N LEU A 278 4.52 12.86 -1.72
CA LEU A 278 4.68 14.27 -1.40
C LEU A 278 5.19 15.05 -2.61
N PHE A 279 4.51 16.13 -2.93
CA PHE A 279 4.93 17.11 -3.92
C PHE A 279 5.30 18.42 -3.23
N ARG A 280 6.52 18.90 -3.50
CA ARG A 280 6.99 20.18 -2.96
C ARG A 280 6.77 21.28 -3.98
N PHE A 281 5.91 22.23 -3.65
CA PHE A 281 5.65 23.46 -4.41
C PHE A 281 6.18 24.65 -3.61
N GLY A 282 7.38 25.11 -3.93
CA GLY A 282 8.10 26.08 -3.08
C GLY A 282 8.37 25.51 -1.69
N GLU A 283 7.81 26.14 -0.66
CA GLU A 283 7.93 25.71 0.75
C GLU A 283 6.80 24.77 1.21
N VAL A 284 5.78 24.55 0.37
CA VAL A 284 4.59 23.78 0.74
C VAL A 284 4.72 22.34 0.25
N LEU A 285 4.53 21.38 1.16
CA LEU A 285 4.40 19.96 0.85
C LEU A 285 2.91 19.59 0.71
N PHE A 286 2.52 19.22 -0.50
CA PHE A 286 1.20 18.69 -0.83
C PHE A 286 1.24 17.17 -0.78
N GLU A 287 0.34 16.56 -0.02
CA GLU A 287 0.22 15.11 0.11
C GLU A 287 -0.93 14.55 -0.73
N THR A 288 -0.68 13.46 -1.45
CA THR A 288 -1.69 12.76 -2.23
C THR A 288 -1.50 11.24 -2.15
N PRO A 289 -2.56 10.42 -2.27
CA PRO A 289 -2.40 8.97 -2.38
C PRO A 289 -1.47 8.57 -3.53
N ALA A 290 -0.51 7.69 -3.26
CA ALA A 290 0.40 7.19 -4.30
C ALA A 290 -0.34 6.44 -5.42
N ILE A 291 -1.51 5.84 -5.11
CA ILE A 291 -2.38 5.18 -6.11
C ILE A 291 -2.83 6.14 -7.22
N ASN A 292 -2.88 7.46 -6.98
CA ASN A 292 -3.20 8.44 -8.02
C ASN A 292 -2.15 8.40 -9.16
N LEU A 293 -0.88 8.12 -8.85
CA LEU A 293 0.18 7.92 -9.85
C LEU A 293 -0.07 6.66 -10.68
N VAL A 294 -0.46 5.57 -10.03
CA VAL A 294 -0.76 4.29 -10.71
C VAL A 294 -1.94 4.45 -11.66
N PHE A 295 -2.98 5.19 -11.25
CA PHE A 295 -4.15 5.47 -12.09
C PHE A 295 -3.85 6.44 -13.24
N ALA A 296 -3.05 7.47 -13.00
CA ALA A 296 -2.77 8.52 -13.99
C ALA A 296 -1.71 8.12 -15.02
N GLN A 297 -0.67 7.37 -14.60
CA GLN A 297 0.49 7.05 -15.42
C GLN A 297 0.80 5.53 -15.47
N PRO A 298 -0.19 4.61 -15.58
CA PRO A 298 0.04 3.18 -15.39
C PRO A 298 1.07 2.61 -16.38
N GLU A 299 0.99 2.95 -17.66
CA GLU A 299 1.92 2.42 -18.67
C GLU A 299 3.35 2.96 -18.50
N LYS A 300 3.50 4.25 -18.17
CA LYS A 300 4.82 4.86 -17.95
C LYS A 300 5.46 4.39 -16.64
N LEU A 301 4.65 4.15 -15.62
CA LEU A 301 5.09 3.64 -14.33
C LEU A 301 5.45 2.15 -14.43
N LEU A 302 4.47 1.31 -14.76
CA LEU A 302 4.57 -0.15 -14.66
C LEU A 302 5.24 -0.79 -15.88
N GLY A 303 5.05 -0.17 -17.06
CA GLY A 303 5.37 -0.76 -18.35
C GLY A 303 4.16 -1.48 -18.96
N LYS A 304 4.06 -1.44 -20.30
CA LYS A 304 2.89 -1.91 -21.05
C LYS A 304 2.47 -3.35 -20.72
N LYS A 305 3.44 -4.29 -20.66
CA LYS A 305 3.14 -5.71 -20.40
C LYS A 305 2.65 -5.95 -18.97
N VAL A 306 3.19 -5.22 -18.00
CA VAL A 306 2.78 -5.31 -16.59
C VAL A 306 1.38 -4.73 -16.42
N TYR A 307 1.11 -3.55 -17.00
CA TYR A 307 -0.22 -2.95 -17.00
C TYR A 307 -1.27 -3.86 -17.66
N GLN A 308 -0.93 -4.54 -18.75
CA GLN A 308 -1.84 -5.50 -19.40
C GLN A 308 -2.17 -6.72 -18.54
N ALA A 309 -1.30 -7.12 -17.62
CA ALA A 309 -1.52 -8.28 -16.77
C ALA A 309 -2.30 -7.93 -15.49
N PHE A 310 -1.95 -6.81 -14.85
CA PHE A 310 -2.46 -6.45 -13.52
C PHE A 310 -3.45 -5.27 -13.54
N GLY A 311 -3.61 -4.59 -14.68
CA GLY A 311 -4.34 -3.33 -14.72
C GLY A 311 -3.61 -2.24 -13.95
N ALA A 312 -4.36 -1.25 -13.46
CA ALA A 312 -3.81 -0.14 -12.68
C ALA A 312 -3.64 -0.52 -11.20
N GLU A 313 -2.93 -1.61 -10.96
CA GLU A 313 -2.49 -2.11 -9.65
C GLU A 313 -0.97 -2.23 -9.66
N PHE A 314 -0.32 -1.90 -8.54
CA PHE A 314 1.13 -1.99 -8.43
C PHE A 314 1.50 -3.39 -7.91
N PRO A 315 2.19 -4.25 -8.69
CA PRO A 315 2.18 -5.70 -8.42
C PRO A 315 3.29 -6.20 -7.47
N ILE A 316 4.17 -5.32 -6.99
CA ILE A 316 5.33 -5.66 -6.14
C ILE A 316 5.29 -4.79 -4.89
N ARG A 317 5.45 -5.40 -3.71
CA ARG A 317 5.58 -4.68 -2.44
C ARG A 317 6.89 -4.98 -1.72
N PHE A 318 7.34 -4.01 -0.93
CA PHE A 318 8.50 -4.11 -0.04
C PHE A 318 8.09 -3.63 1.35
N ASP A 319 8.08 -4.57 2.30
CA ASP A 319 7.66 -4.32 3.67
C ASP A 319 8.74 -4.79 4.66
N PHE A 320 8.98 -4.04 5.72
CA PHE A 320 9.81 -4.45 6.84
C PHE A 320 8.98 -5.24 7.84
N LEU A 321 9.50 -6.39 8.25
CA LEU A 321 8.99 -7.16 9.38
C LEU A 321 10.10 -7.22 10.43
N ASP A 322 10.00 -6.36 11.44
CA ASP A 322 10.97 -6.23 12.52
C ASP A 322 10.57 -7.06 13.75
N THR A 323 11.36 -8.09 14.03
CA THR A 323 11.26 -8.95 15.21
C THR A 323 12.47 -8.84 16.14
N ILE A 324 13.35 -7.85 15.95
CA ILE A 324 14.53 -7.63 16.80
C ILE A 324 14.09 -7.27 18.21
N GLU A 325 14.43 -8.12 19.18
CA GLU A 325 13.96 -8.01 20.57
C GLU A 325 12.43 -8.08 20.70
N GLY A 326 11.78 -8.61 19.67
CA GLY A 326 10.35 -8.87 19.58
C GLY A 326 10.04 -10.36 19.68
N GLY A 327 9.00 -10.80 18.96
CA GLY A 327 8.56 -12.20 18.93
C GLY A 327 8.45 -12.75 17.52
N ASN A 328 8.13 -14.04 17.42
CA ASN A 328 7.89 -14.70 16.13
C ASN A 328 6.70 -14.05 15.40
N LEU A 329 6.73 -13.92 14.07
CA LEU A 329 5.50 -13.70 13.30
C LEU A 329 4.55 -14.89 13.46
N SER A 330 3.28 -14.76 13.07
CA SER A 330 2.39 -15.92 13.10
C SER A 330 2.89 -17.05 12.21
N LEU A 331 2.62 -18.30 12.61
CA LEU A 331 2.75 -19.45 11.72
C LEU A 331 1.62 -19.41 10.72
N GLN A 332 1.96 -19.37 9.44
CA GLN A 332 1.00 -19.04 8.39
C GLN A 332 1.29 -19.78 7.08
N VAL A 333 0.33 -19.73 6.17
CA VAL A 333 0.42 -20.28 4.82
C VAL A 333 -0.38 -19.41 3.85
N HIS A 334 0.18 -19.16 2.67
CA HIS A 334 -0.50 -18.38 1.62
C HIS A 334 -1.34 -19.28 0.71
N PRO A 335 -2.48 -18.80 0.19
CA PRO A 335 -3.34 -19.61 -0.66
C PRO A 335 -2.67 -19.99 -1.97
N LEU A 336 -2.99 -21.18 -2.47
CA LEU A 336 -2.68 -21.58 -3.85
C LEU A 336 -3.48 -20.72 -4.83
N ARG A 337 -2.95 -20.52 -6.05
CA ARG A 337 -3.63 -19.74 -7.11
C ARG A 337 -5.02 -20.25 -7.43
N GLU A 338 -5.17 -21.58 -7.55
CA GLU A 338 -6.48 -22.18 -7.80
C GLU A 338 -7.45 -21.92 -6.65
N TYR A 339 -6.96 -22.03 -5.41
CA TYR A 339 -7.77 -21.82 -4.22
C TYR A 339 -8.23 -20.36 -4.07
N ILE A 340 -7.33 -19.39 -4.25
CA ILE A 340 -7.68 -17.97 -4.11
C ILE A 340 -8.65 -17.53 -5.21
N ARG A 341 -8.51 -18.08 -6.42
CA ARG A 341 -9.44 -17.85 -7.53
C ARG A 341 -10.81 -18.44 -7.25
N GLU A 342 -10.89 -19.70 -6.81
CA GLU A 342 -12.16 -20.37 -6.54
C GLU A 342 -12.89 -19.77 -5.33
N LYS A 343 -12.16 -19.48 -4.24
CA LYS A 343 -12.75 -19.05 -2.97
C LYS A 343 -12.89 -17.55 -2.79
N PHE A 344 -12.12 -16.74 -3.50
CA PHE A 344 -12.12 -15.28 -3.33
C PHE A 344 -12.15 -14.49 -4.64
N GLY A 345 -12.12 -15.16 -5.80
CA GLY A 345 -12.19 -14.50 -7.12
C GLY A 345 -10.92 -13.74 -7.50
N MET A 346 -9.79 -13.95 -6.81
CA MET A 346 -8.54 -13.24 -7.08
C MET A 346 -7.75 -13.91 -8.22
N GLY A 347 -7.16 -13.10 -9.09
CA GLY A 347 -6.39 -13.58 -10.25
C GLY A 347 -4.99 -14.09 -9.93
N TYR A 348 -4.43 -13.70 -8.78
CA TYR A 348 -3.09 -14.07 -8.35
C TYR A 348 -3.01 -14.13 -6.82
N THR A 349 -1.94 -14.75 -6.30
CA THR A 349 -1.73 -14.97 -4.88
C THR A 349 -0.55 -14.16 -4.35
N GLN A 350 -0.42 -14.09 -3.03
CA GLN A 350 0.73 -13.56 -2.31
C GLN A 350 1.87 -14.59 -2.39
N ASP A 351 2.52 -14.65 -3.54
CA ASP A 351 3.86 -15.24 -3.62
C ASP A 351 4.82 -14.23 -2.97
N GLU A 352 5.66 -14.68 -2.03
CA GLU A 352 6.55 -13.81 -1.27
C GLU A 352 7.95 -14.40 -1.08
N SER A 353 8.83 -13.57 -0.54
CA SER A 353 10.17 -13.95 -0.13
C SER A 353 10.63 -13.09 1.03
N TYR A 354 11.43 -13.69 1.91
CA TYR A 354 12.08 -13.02 3.02
C TYR A 354 13.53 -12.78 2.68
N TYR A 355 13.88 -11.53 2.37
CA TYR A 355 15.26 -11.09 2.36
C TYR A 355 15.66 -10.69 3.78
N ILE A 356 16.64 -11.34 4.37
CA ILE A 356 17.08 -11.03 5.73
C ILE A 356 17.94 -9.76 5.68
N LEU A 357 17.32 -8.62 5.99
CA LEU A 357 17.99 -7.32 5.98
C LEU A 357 18.93 -7.18 7.17
N ASP A 358 18.53 -7.70 8.34
CA ASP A 358 19.36 -7.77 9.55
C ASP A 358 18.97 -8.97 10.42
N ALA A 359 19.88 -9.44 11.27
CA ALA A 359 19.67 -10.61 12.11
C ALA A 359 20.64 -10.66 13.30
N ARG A 360 20.16 -11.09 14.48
CA ARG A 360 21.05 -11.46 15.61
C ARG A 360 21.63 -12.87 15.42
N GLU A 361 22.58 -13.25 16.28
CA GLU A 361 23.36 -14.50 16.18
C GLU A 361 22.50 -15.79 16.15
N ASN A 362 21.35 -15.80 16.82
CA ASN A 362 20.46 -16.97 16.92
C ASN A 362 19.15 -16.82 16.14
N ALA A 363 19.11 -15.86 15.22
CA ALA A 363 17.96 -15.60 14.37
C ALA A 363 17.57 -16.85 13.57
N PHE A 364 16.27 -17.03 13.33
CA PHE A 364 15.76 -18.21 12.64
C PHE A 364 14.48 -17.94 11.86
N VAL A 365 14.11 -18.87 10.99
CA VAL A 365 12.76 -18.97 10.42
C VAL A 365 12.19 -20.37 10.60
N TYR A 366 10.88 -20.46 10.72
CA TYR A 366 10.15 -21.70 10.48
C TYR A 366 9.81 -21.77 9.00
N LEU A 367 10.17 -22.86 8.32
CA LEU A 367 9.95 -23.00 6.88
C LEU A 367 9.86 -24.47 6.46
N GLY A 368 8.68 -24.84 5.95
CA GLY A 368 8.38 -26.20 5.50
C GLY A 368 8.17 -27.18 6.65
N LEU A 369 7.64 -28.34 6.30
CA LEU A 369 7.34 -29.39 7.27
C LEU A 369 8.60 -30.19 7.61
N LYS A 370 8.67 -30.81 8.78
CA LYS A 370 9.66 -31.86 9.04
C LYS A 370 9.35 -33.10 8.20
N GLU A 371 10.35 -33.95 7.99
CA GLU A 371 10.13 -35.24 7.32
C GLU A 371 9.13 -36.12 8.09
N ASP A 372 8.35 -36.90 7.36
CA ASP A 372 7.49 -37.98 7.87
C ASP A 372 6.51 -37.57 8.99
N ILE A 373 6.10 -36.31 9.03
CA ILE A 373 5.12 -35.86 10.03
C ILE A 373 3.74 -36.48 9.81
N ASN A 374 3.00 -36.68 10.90
CA ASN A 374 1.59 -37.06 10.82
C ASN A 374 0.71 -35.81 10.61
N LYS A 375 0.29 -35.59 9.35
CA LYS A 375 -0.66 -34.53 8.94
C LYS A 375 -1.88 -34.42 9.86
N ASN A 376 -2.54 -35.54 10.15
CA ASN A 376 -3.80 -35.53 10.88
C ASN A 376 -3.57 -35.17 12.36
N ALA A 377 -2.43 -35.59 12.92
CA ALA A 377 -2.03 -35.19 14.27
C ALA A 377 -1.75 -33.68 14.36
N MET A 378 -1.00 -33.12 13.39
CA MET A 378 -0.73 -31.68 13.33
C MET A 378 -2.02 -30.86 13.28
N LEU A 379 -2.92 -31.21 12.35
CA LEU A 379 -4.21 -30.52 12.22
C LEU A 379 -5.05 -30.66 13.49
N HIS A 380 -5.09 -31.86 14.08
CA HIS A 380 -5.82 -32.07 15.34
C HIS A 380 -5.26 -31.18 16.47
N GLU A 381 -3.94 -31.10 16.63
CA GLU A 381 -3.31 -30.26 17.66
C GLU A 381 -3.54 -28.76 17.43
N LEU A 382 -3.49 -28.29 16.17
CA LEU A 382 -3.88 -26.91 15.83
C LEU A 382 -5.34 -26.62 16.20
N HIS A 383 -6.27 -27.54 15.89
CA HIS A 383 -7.67 -27.42 16.29
C HIS A 383 -7.85 -27.40 17.80
N GLN A 384 -7.16 -28.29 18.54
CA GLN A 384 -7.22 -28.30 20.00
C GLN A 384 -6.72 -26.98 20.60
N ALA A 385 -5.59 -26.45 20.12
CA ALA A 385 -5.03 -25.18 20.57
C ALA A 385 -6.02 -24.01 20.35
N GLN A 386 -6.74 -24.02 19.21
CA GLN A 386 -7.73 -22.99 18.89
C GLN A 386 -9.04 -23.12 19.70
N GLU A 387 -9.58 -24.33 19.85
CA GLU A 387 -10.91 -24.55 20.45
C GLU A 387 -10.89 -24.57 21.97
N LYS A 388 -9.88 -25.20 22.57
CA LYS A 388 -9.82 -25.46 24.02
C LYS A 388 -8.82 -24.54 24.74
N GLY A 389 -8.08 -23.73 23.98
CA GLY A 389 -6.87 -23.09 24.47
C GLY A 389 -5.75 -24.11 24.72
N GLY A 390 -4.52 -23.63 24.71
CA GLY A 390 -3.33 -24.48 24.84
C GLY A 390 -2.21 -23.99 23.94
N ASP A 391 -1.13 -24.75 23.89
CA ASP A 391 0.02 -24.46 23.03
C ASP A 391 0.05 -25.41 21.83
N PHE A 392 0.70 -24.97 20.75
CA PHE A 392 1.01 -25.78 19.59
C PHE A 392 2.54 -25.84 19.43
N ASP A 393 3.10 -27.03 19.63
CA ASP A 393 4.53 -27.28 19.42
C ASP A 393 4.84 -27.25 17.92
N ALA A 394 5.14 -26.05 17.40
CA ALA A 394 5.49 -25.86 16.00
C ALA A 394 6.76 -26.61 15.63
N GLU A 395 7.74 -26.73 16.53
CA GLU A 395 8.99 -27.45 16.27
C GLU A 395 8.77 -28.94 16.09
N LYS A 396 7.70 -29.54 16.63
CA LYS A 396 7.34 -30.94 16.33
C LYS A 396 7.04 -31.17 14.85
N TYR A 397 6.49 -30.18 14.14
CA TYR A 397 5.96 -30.37 12.78
C TYR A 397 6.65 -29.55 11.69
N VAL A 398 7.22 -28.40 12.04
CA VAL A 398 7.76 -27.42 11.10
C VAL A 398 9.26 -27.33 11.28
N ALA A 399 9.99 -27.30 10.18
CA ALA A 399 11.44 -27.21 10.19
C ALA A 399 11.88 -25.79 10.59
N LYS A 400 12.88 -25.71 11.47
CA LYS A 400 13.46 -24.47 11.97
C LYS A 400 14.87 -24.31 11.40
N TRP A 401 15.12 -23.18 10.75
CA TRP A 401 16.37 -22.90 10.06
C TRP A 401 17.03 -21.67 10.67
N THR A 402 18.30 -21.77 11.04
CA THR A 402 19.11 -20.59 11.41
C THR A 402 19.32 -19.72 10.17
N ILE A 403 19.21 -18.42 10.36
CA ILE A 403 19.36 -17.41 9.29
C ILE A 403 20.36 -16.35 9.71
N LYS A 404 20.95 -15.68 8.72
CA LYS A 404 21.85 -14.55 8.92
C LYS A 404 21.52 -13.43 7.95
N LYS A 405 22.08 -12.25 8.23
CA LYS A 405 22.02 -11.09 7.33
C LYS A 405 22.39 -11.51 5.89
N HIS A 406 21.56 -11.09 4.94
CA HIS A 406 21.64 -11.38 3.51
C HIS A 406 21.33 -12.82 3.09
N ASP A 407 20.81 -13.66 3.97
CA ASP A 407 20.07 -14.84 3.50
C ASP A 407 18.81 -14.40 2.75
N HIS A 408 18.36 -15.21 1.79
CA HIS A 408 17.14 -14.97 1.04
C HIS A 408 16.33 -16.26 0.93
N ILE A 409 15.12 -16.20 1.44
CA ILE A 409 14.24 -17.35 1.61
C ILE A 409 13.00 -17.10 0.77
N LEU A 410 12.74 -18.00 -0.17
CA LEU A 410 11.53 -17.93 -0.98
C LEU A 410 10.38 -18.64 -0.25
N ILE A 411 9.17 -18.11 -0.39
CA ILE A 411 7.97 -18.66 0.21
C ILE A 411 6.90 -18.79 -0.89
N PRO A 412 6.94 -19.86 -1.70
CA PRO A 412 5.90 -20.07 -2.71
C PRO A 412 4.56 -20.38 -2.02
N ALA A 413 3.44 -19.99 -2.65
CA ALA A 413 2.10 -20.26 -2.14
C ALA A 413 1.90 -21.73 -1.69
N GLY A 414 1.35 -21.94 -0.49
CA GLY A 414 1.17 -23.26 0.14
C GLY A 414 2.32 -23.73 1.05
N THR A 415 3.41 -22.97 1.20
CA THR A 415 4.48 -23.27 2.16
C THR A 415 4.10 -22.78 3.55
N ILE A 416 4.15 -23.65 4.56
CA ILE A 416 4.05 -23.22 5.95
C ILE A 416 5.32 -22.49 6.35
N HIS A 417 5.18 -21.29 6.90
CA HIS A 417 6.31 -20.45 7.27
C HIS A 417 6.00 -19.50 8.44
N CYS A 418 7.05 -18.97 9.05
CA CYS A 418 7.01 -17.90 10.04
C CYS A 418 8.42 -17.29 10.16
N SER A 419 8.51 -15.96 10.17
CA SER A 419 9.76 -15.30 10.57
C SER A 419 9.93 -15.42 12.09
N GLY A 420 11.08 -15.89 12.54
CA GLY A 420 11.39 -16.02 13.96
C GLY A 420 11.68 -14.67 14.61
N ALA A 421 11.87 -14.69 15.92
CA ALA A 421 12.42 -13.56 16.66
C ALA A 421 13.84 -13.19 16.18
N ASP A 422 14.24 -11.96 16.46
CA ASP A 422 15.57 -11.43 16.22
C ASP A 422 15.99 -11.31 14.74
N THR A 423 15.00 -10.99 13.89
CA THR A 423 15.19 -10.76 12.45
C THR A 423 14.65 -9.39 12.02
N VAL A 424 15.22 -8.82 10.97
CA VAL A 424 14.55 -7.81 10.15
C VAL A 424 14.42 -8.40 8.77
N VAL A 425 13.19 -8.73 8.40
CA VAL A 425 12.87 -9.20 7.05
C VAL A 425 12.49 -8.00 6.21
N LEU A 426 13.15 -7.85 5.06
CA LEU A 426 12.59 -7.12 3.93
C LEU A 426 11.78 -8.12 3.10
N GLU A 427 10.47 -8.07 3.28
CA GLU A 427 9.53 -8.92 2.57
C GLU A 427 9.34 -8.37 1.16
N ILE A 428 9.60 -9.21 0.15
CA ILE A 428 9.36 -8.88 -1.26
C ILE A 428 8.25 -9.80 -1.75
N SER A 429 7.10 -9.22 -2.11
CA SER A 429 5.87 -9.99 -2.31
C SER A 429 4.90 -9.36 -3.31
N ALA A 430 3.87 -10.12 -3.70
CA ALA A 430 2.80 -9.67 -4.58
C ALA A 430 1.68 -8.95 -3.81
N THR A 431 0.86 -8.14 -4.49
CA THR A 431 -0.08 -7.19 -3.85
C THR A 431 -1.45 -7.72 -3.35
N PRO A 432 -1.85 -9.01 -3.37
CA PRO A 432 -3.06 -9.42 -2.64
C PRO A 432 -2.72 -9.69 -1.16
N TYR A 433 -2.13 -8.68 -0.50
CA TYR A 433 -1.44 -8.78 0.81
C TYR A 433 -2.35 -9.12 1.99
N ILE A 434 -3.67 -8.96 1.84
CA ILE A 434 -4.61 -9.32 2.90
C ILE A 434 -4.73 -10.84 3.10
N PHE A 435 -4.36 -11.67 2.10
CA PHE A 435 -4.63 -13.11 2.06
C PHE A 435 -3.54 -13.97 2.72
N THR A 436 -3.34 -13.78 4.02
CA THR A 436 -2.47 -14.62 4.85
C THR A 436 -3.30 -15.55 5.74
N PHE A 437 -3.22 -16.88 5.54
CA PHE A 437 -3.92 -17.83 6.41
C PHE A 437 -3.10 -18.16 7.64
N LYS A 438 -3.44 -17.49 8.74
CA LYS A 438 -2.85 -17.75 10.04
C LYS A 438 -3.25 -19.14 10.55
N LEU A 439 -2.28 -19.98 10.87
CA LEU A 439 -2.46 -21.32 11.43
C LEU A 439 -2.32 -21.30 12.95
N TRP A 440 -1.31 -20.60 13.45
CA TRP A 440 -1.00 -20.47 14.88
C TRP A 440 -0.37 -19.12 15.19
N ASP A 441 -0.69 -18.57 16.35
CA ASP A 441 -0.20 -17.25 16.76
C ASP A 441 0.51 -17.24 18.12
N TRP A 442 1.06 -18.38 18.55
CA TRP A 442 1.86 -18.50 19.78
C TRP A 442 1.08 -18.16 21.06
N GLY A 443 -0.24 -18.35 21.05
CA GLY A 443 -1.12 -18.08 22.19
C GLY A 443 -1.18 -16.61 22.61
N ARG A 444 -0.69 -15.68 21.78
CA ARG A 444 -0.62 -14.25 22.13
C ARG A 444 -1.92 -13.51 21.82
N MET A 445 -2.08 -12.39 22.50
CA MET A 445 -3.14 -11.43 22.22
C MET A 445 -2.66 -10.38 21.22
N GLY A 446 -3.61 -9.82 20.46
CA GLY A 446 -3.43 -8.60 19.71
C GLY A 446 -3.27 -7.39 20.63
N LEU A 447 -3.03 -6.22 20.02
CA LEU A 447 -2.91 -4.95 20.76
C LEU A 447 -4.22 -4.52 21.43
N ASP A 448 -5.35 -5.07 20.97
CA ASP A 448 -6.69 -4.91 21.54
C ASP A 448 -6.97 -5.85 22.74
N GLY A 449 -6.00 -6.69 23.11
CA GLY A 449 -6.14 -7.67 24.18
C GLY A 449 -6.97 -8.91 23.80
N LYS A 450 -7.35 -9.08 22.52
CA LYS A 450 -8.10 -10.24 22.02
C LYS A 450 -7.20 -11.17 21.20
N PRO A 451 -7.50 -12.48 21.10
CA PRO A 451 -6.79 -13.35 20.17
C PRO A 451 -6.97 -12.86 18.74
N ARG A 452 -5.89 -12.86 17.95
CA ARG A 452 -6.00 -12.50 16.52
C ARG A 452 -6.73 -13.61 15.75
N PRO A 453 -7.49 -13.28 14.68
CA PRO A 453 -8.17 -14.29 13.86
C PRO A 453 -7.21 -15.35 13.32
N ILE A 454 -7.65 -16.61 13.38
CA ILE A 454 -6.99 -17.81 12.84
C ILE A 454 -7.84 -18.35 11.69
N SER A 455 -7.20 -18.75 10.61
CA SER A 455 -7.85 -19.16 9.35
C SER A 455 -7.54 -20.62 9.02
N LEU A 456 -7.58 -21.50 10.04
CA LEU A 456 -7.17 -22.90 9.93
C LEU A 456 -8.00 -23.66 8.87
N GLU A 457 -9.29 -23.36 8.73
CA GLU A 457 -10.15 -23.97 7.73
C GLU A 457 -9.72 -23.65 6.30
N HIS A 458 -9.22 -22.44 6.04
CA HIS A 458 -8.62 -22.12 4.75
C HIS A 458 -7.22 -22.72 4.63
N GLY A 459 -6.39 -22.55 5.67
CA GLY A 459 -5.00 -23.00 5.72
C GLY A 459 -4.83 -24.49 5.43
N LYS A 460 -5.63 -25.36 6.05
CA LYS A 460 -5.51 -26.82 5.87
C LYS A 460 -5.71 -27.30 4.43
N ASN A 461 -6.42 -26.52 3.61
CA ASN A 461 -6.71 -26.83 2.22
C ASN A 461 -5.59 -26.42 1.26
N VAL A 462 -4.65 -25.57 1.69
CA VAL A 462 -3.61 -25.01 0.82
C VAL A 462 -2.19 -25.44 1.18
N ILE A 463 -2.00 -26.08 2.35
CA ILE A 463 -0.70 -26.64 2.75
C ILE A 463 -0.21 -27.65 1.70
N GLN A 464 0.99 -27.38 1.17
CA GLN A 464 1.73 -28.29 0.31
C GLN A 464 2.55 -29.24 1.19
N TRP A 465 1.95 -30.38 1.53
CA TRP A 465 2.50 -31.36 2.48
C TRP A 465 3.83 -32.00 2.05
N ASN A 466 4.17 -31.91 0.76
CA ASN A 466 5.42 -32.39 0.19
C ASN A 466 6.58 -31.38 0.33
N ARG A 467 6.34 -30.16 0.81
CA ARG A 467 7.39 -29.16 1.07
C ARG A 467 8.04 -29.41 2.43
N THR A 468 8.75 -30.53 2.51
CA THR A 468 9.46 -30.99 3.70
C THR A 468 10.82 -30.32 3.86
N SER A 469 11.52 -30.58 4.96
CA SER A 469 12.81 -29.98 5.28
C SER A 469 13.90 -30.24 4.23
N ALA A 470 13.89 -31.43 3.61
CA ALA A 470 14.79 -31.75 2.51
C ALA A 470 14.45 -30.91 1.27
N TRP A 471 13.16 -30.83 0.92
CA TRP A 471 12.71 -30.04 -0.21
C TRP A 471 13.01 -28.55 -0.01
N THR A 472 12.75 -27.99 1.18
CA THR A 472 12.95 -26.57 1.42
C THR A 472 14.42 -26.16 1.36
N LYS A 473 15.31 -26.97 1.95
CA LYS A 473 16.76 -26.78 1.87
C LYS A 473 17.28 -26.77 0.44
N GLU A 474 16.77 -27.67 -0.39
CA GLU A 474 17.22 -27.82 -1.77
C GLU A 474 16.66 -26.73 -2.69
N HIS A 475 15.41 -26.29 -2.49
CA HIS A 475 14.69 -25.52 -3.52
C HIS A 475 14.43 -24.05 -3.19
N ILE A 476 14.38 -23.64 -1.92
CA ILE A 476 13.86 -22.30 -1.57
C ILE A 476 14.71 -21.51 -0.56
N ILE A 477 15.71 -22.14 0.06
CA ILE A 477 16.66 -21.45 0.95
C ILE A 477 17.92 -21.09 0.16
N ASN A 478 18.31 -19.81 0.17
CA ASN A 478 19.59 -19.31 -0.36
C ASN A 478 19.91 -19.78 -1.77
N GLN A 479 18.89 -19.82 -2.62
CA GLN A 479 19.04 -20.15 -4.04
C GLN A 479 19.70 -18.97 -4.76
N PHE A 480 21.02 -18.96 -4.77
CA PHE A 480 21.84 -17.93 -5.37
C PHE A 480 22.45 -18.45 -6.66
N GLU A 481 22.22 -17.71 -7.73
CA GLU A 481 22.82 -17.98 -9.02
C GLU A 481 23.55 -16.73 -9.48
N ARG A 482 24.81 -16.88 -9.87
CA ARG A 482 25.59 -15.78 -10.41
C ARG A 482 25.21 -15.50 -11.85
N ILE A 483 24.96 -14.24 -12.16
CA ILE A 483 24.36 -13.83 -13.44
C ILE A 483 25.34 -13.00 -14.24
N GLY A 484 26.04 -12.10 -13.56
CA GLY A 484 26.99 -11.21 -14.17
C GLY A 484 28.00 -10.72 -13.15
N GLU A 485 29.12 -10.25 -13.67
CA GLU A 485 30.13 -9.51 -12.93
C GLU A 485 30.77 -8.49 -13.85
N GLY A 486 31.36 -7.47 -13.24
CA GLY A 486 32.19 -6.49 -13.93
C GLY A 486 33.18 -5.86 -12.97
N ASP A 487 33.81 -4.77 -13.40
CA ASP A 487 34.77 -4.06 -12.56
C ASP A 487 34.09 -3.50 -11.30
N GLY A 488 34.36 -4.14 -10.17
CA GLY A 488 33.84 -3.74 -8.86
C GLY A 488 32.36 -4.07 -8.62
N TRP A 489 31.74 -4.97 -9.39
CA TRP A 489 30.37 -5.41 -9.11
C TRP A 489 30.06 -6.86 -9.47
N ILE A 490 29.07 -7.44 -8.78
CA ILE A 490 28.52 -8.78 -9.01
C ILE A 490 27.00 -8.71 -8.96
N GLU A 491 26.31 -9.36 -9.89
CA GLU A 491 24.86 -9.58 -9.87
C GLU A 491 24.55 -11.06 -9.64
N GLU A 492 23.65 -11.29 -8.70
CA GLU A 492 23.13 -12.60 -8.33
C GLU A 492 21.62 -12.59 -8.49
N ARG A 493 21.08 -13.64 -9.11
CA ARG A 493 19.67 -13.97 -9.00
C ARG A 493 19.44 -14.68 -7.68
N THR A 494 18.48 -14.19 -6.92
CA THR A 494 18.15 -14.71 -5.59
C THR A 494 16.64 -14.98 -5.47
N GLY A 495 16.20 -15.69 -4.42
CA GLY A 495 14.76 -15.93 -4.19
C GLY A 495 14.09 -16.67 -5.35
N LEU A 496 14.77 -17.68 -5.91
CA LEU A 496 14.35 -18.37 -7.13
C LEU A 496 13.11 -19.26 -6.92
N ASP A 497 11.97 -18.84 -7.47
CA ASP A 497 10.85 -19.73 -7.82
C ASP A 497 10.67 -19.69 -9.33
N ALA A 498 10.49 -20.84 -9.98
CA ALA A 498 10.18 -20.86 -11.42
C ALA A 498 8.79 -20.29 -11.72
N THR A 499 7.84 -20.42 -10.78
CA THR A 499 6.43 -20.11 -11.02
C THR A 499 6.02 -18.69 -10.64
N SER A 500 6.80 -18.00 -9.82
CA SER A 500 6.59 -16.60 -9.47
C SER A 500 6.63 -15.72 -10.72
N PHE A 501 5.95 -14.57 -10.68
CA PHE A 501 6.15 -13.52 -11.68
C PHE A 501 7.16 -12.49 -11.21
N ILE A 502 7.53 -12.48 -9.93
CA ILE A 502 8.53 -11.57 -9.37
C ILE A 502 9.90 -12.21 -9.52
N GLU A 503 10.85 -11.45 -10.05
CA GLU A 503 12.26 -11.80 -10.04
C GLU A 503 13.04 -10.85 -9.15
N THR A 504 13.95 -11.40 -8.34
CA THR A 504 14.86 -10.61 -7.53
C THR A 504 16.31 -10.77 -7.99
N ARG A 505 17.05 -9.65 -7.99
CA ARG A 505 18.46 -9.56 -8.35
C ARG A 505 19.20 -8.77 -7.29
N ARG A 506 20.15 -9.42 -6.62
CA ARG A 506 21.05 -8.77 -5.67
C ARG A 506 22.30 -8.28 -6.40
N HIS A 507 22.69 -7.03 -6.16
CA HIS A 507 23.91 -6.46 -6.70
C HIS A 507 24.83 -6.07 -5.56
N TRP A 508 26.07 -6.57 -5.59
CA TRP A 508 27.15 -6.12 -4.72
C TRP A 508 28.07 -5.22 -5.52
N PHE A 509 28.42 -4.04 -5.01
CA PHE A 509 29.20 -3.08 -5.80
C PHE A 509 30.06 -2.14 -4.96
N THR A 510 31.28 -1.86 -5.44
CA THR A 510 32.20 -0.82 -4.95
C THR A 510 32.40 0.31 -5.97
N LYS A 511 31.89 0.11 -7.19
CA LYS A 511 31.99 1.03 -8.33
C LYS A 511 30.61 1.24 -8.96
N LYS A 512 30.56 2.05 -10.01
CA LYS A 512 29.36 2.33 -10.79
C LYS A 512 28.87 1.09 -11.53
N VAL A 513 27.59 0.77 -11.36
CA VAL A 513 26.89 -0.34 -12.00
C VAL A 513 25.83 0.22 -12.94
N ALA A 514 25.76 -0.33 -14.15
CA ALA A 514 24.72 0.01 -15.12
C ALA A 514 23.50 -0.88 -14.93
N HIS A 515 22.32 -0.27 -15.01
CA HIS A 515 21.02 -0.93 -14.93
C HIS A 515 20.12 -0.44 -16.07
N ASN A 516 19.08 -1.21 -16.36
CA ASN A 516 18.03 -0.82 -17.29
C ASN A 516 16.69 -1.35 -16.80
N THR A 517 15.64 -0.55 -16.92
CA THR A 517 14.25 -0.95 -16.65
C THR A 517 13.74 -1.93 -17.70
N ASN A 518 14.31 -1.94 -18.90
CA ASN A 518 13.87 -2.74 -20.05
C ASN A 518 12.35 -2.58 -20.32
N GLY A 519 11.82 -1.38 -20.05
CA GLY A 519 10.41 -1.06 -20.24
C GLY A 519 9.46 -1.67 -19.20
N ILE A 520 9.96 -2.12 -18.05
CA ILE A 520 9.18 -2.57 -16.90
C ILE A 520 9.65 -1.87 -15.61
N VAL A 521 8.76 -1.71 -14.64
CA VAL A 521 9.12 -1.10 -13.35
C VAL A 521 10.16 -1.93 -12.60
N ASN A 522 11.16 -1.26 -12.02
CA ASN A 522 12.08 -1.85 -11.05
C ASN A 522 11.80 -1.27 -9.66
N VAL A 523 11.73 -2.11 -8.64
CA VAL A 523 11.70 -1.70 -7.23
C VAL A 523 13.01 -2.14 -6.59
N LEU A 524 13.69 -1.26 -5.87
CA LEU A 524 15.00 -1.54 -5.29
C LEU A 524 15.06 -1.10 -3.83
N ASN A 525 15.83 -1.80 -3.01
CA ASN A 525 16.18 -1.37 -1.66
C ASN A 525 17.71 -1.36 -1.48
N LEU A 526 18.25 -0.34 -0.79
CA LEU A 526 19.66 -0.31 -0.40
C LEU A 526 19.89 -1.16 0.85
N ILE A 527 20.34 -2.38 0.65
CA ILE A 527 20.46 -3.43 1.67
C ILE A 527 21.84 -3.48 2.35
N GLU A 528 22.84 -2.76 1.83
CA GLU A 528 24.17 -2.63 2.44
C GLU A 528 24.83 -1.31 1.99
N GLY A 529 25.61 -0.71 2.89
CA GLY A 529 26.19 0.63 2.71
C GLY A 529 25.27 1.75 3.20
N ARG A 530 25.86 2.91 3.51
CA ARG A 530 25.19 4.02 4.19
C ARG A 530 24.23 4.81 3.29
N GLU A 531 24.69 5.02 2.06
CA GLU A 531 24.01 5.75 0.99
C GLU A 531 24.63 5.45 -0.38
N ALA A 532 23.80 5.51 -1.41
CA ALA A 532 24.18 5.35 -2.81
C ALA A 532 23.51 6.44 -3.66
N ILE A 533 24.03 6.68 -4.86
CA ILE A 533 23.46 7.65 -5.79
C ILE A 533 23.05 6.96 -7.08
N ILE A 534 21.85 7.31 -7.53
CA ILE A 534 21.25 6.88 -8.79
C ILE A 534 21.39 8.01 -9.80
N GLU A 535 22.00 7.72 -10.95
CA GLU A 535 22.34 8.72 -11.96
C GLU A 535 21.78 8.32 -13.33
N SER A 536 21.32 9.30 -14.11
CA SER A 536 20.96 9.10 -15.51
C SER A 536 22.20 9.18 -16.41
N PRO A 537 22.52 8.14 -17.20
CA PRO A 537 23.61 8.20 -18.18
C PRO A 537 23.46 9.35 -19.21
N SER A 538 22.23 9.78 -19.46
CA SER A 538 21.89 10.82 -20.43
C SER A 538 21.47 12.14 -19.79
N ASN A 539 21.62 12.31 -18.48
CA ASN A 539 21.12 13.45 -17.72
C ASN A 539 19.61 13.72 -17.92
N ALA A 540 18.80 12.65 -18.02
CA ALA A 540 17.34 12.77 -18.16
C ALA A 540 16.63 13.12 -16.84
N PHE A 541 17.28 12.91 -15.71
CA PHE A 541 16.81 13.28 -14.38
C PHE A 541 18.00 13.64 -13.48
N GLU A 542 17.75 14.48 -12.48
CA GLU A 542 18.74 14.88 -11.47
C GLU A 542 19.18 13.69 -10.61
N PRO A 543 20.47 13.58 -10.23
CA PRO A 543 20.95 12.48 -9.40
C PRO A 543 20.11 12.32 -8.12
N TYR A 544 19.71 11.08 -7.84
CA TYR A 544 18.83 10.74 -6.73
C TYR A 544 19.61 9.95 -5.68
N ILE A 545 19.65 10.44 -4.45
CA ILE A 545 20.36 9.77 -3.34
C ILE A 545 19.38 8.84 -2.63
N ILE A 546 19.87 7.65 -2.28
CA ILE A 546 19.16 6.66 -1.50
C ILE A 546 20.00 6.28 -0.29
N HIS A 547 19.37 6.09 0.87
CA HIS A 547 20.05 5.71 2.10
C HIS A 547 19.78 4.25 2.49
N TYR A 548 20.54 3.75 3.46
CA TYR A 548 20.39 2.39 3.95
C TYR A 548 18.94 2.08 4.35
N ALA A 549 18.49 0.89 3.99
CA ALA A 549 17.13 0.40 4.18
C ALA A 549 16.05 1.15 3.40
N GLU A 550 16.34 2.18 2.61
CA GLU A 550 15.30 2.85 1.81
C GLU A 550 14.98 2.07 0.53
N THR A 551 13.68 1.93 0.27
CA THR A 551 13.12 1.38 -0.96
C THR A 551 12.78 2.51 -1.92
N PHE A 552 13.11 2.34 -3.20
CA PHE A 552 12.78 3.26 -4.27
C PHE A 552 12.29 2.55 -5.52
N ILE A 553 11.49 3.28 -6.30
CA ILE A 553 10.89 2.83 -7.54
C ILE A 553 11.60 3.52 -8.70
N VAL A 554 12.00 2.74 -9.70
CA VAL A 554 12.46 3.24 -11.00
C VAL A 554 11.38 2.91 -12.03
N PRO A 555 10.58 3.90 -12.47
CA PRO A 555 9.52 3.72 -13.46
C PRO A 555 10.02 3.07 -14.75
N ALA A 556 9.17 2.28 -15.40
CA ALA A 556 9.46 1.67 -16.70
C ALA A 556 9.97 2.68 -17.74
N ASN A 557 9.44 3.90 -17.72
CA ASN A 557 9.78 5.00 -18.63
C ASN A 557 11.21 5.55 -18.48
N VAL A 558 11.91 5.29 -17.36
CA VAL A 558 13.27 5.80 -17.12
C VAL A 558 14.31 5.17 -18.04
N GLY A 559 14.17 3.87 -18.36
CA GLY A 559 15.14 3.15 -19.19
C GLY A 559 16.46 2.91 -18.46
N ALA A 560 17.56 3.45 -18.99
CA ALA A 560 18.90 3.22 -18.46
C ALA A 560 19.21 4.12 -17.26
N TYR A 561 19.81 3.55 -16.21
CA TYR A 561 20.27 4.28 -15.03
C TYR A 561 21.54 3.63 -14.46
N THR A 562 22.26 4.32 -13.58
CA THR A 562 23.42 3.75 -12.88
C THR A 562 23.29 3.92 -11.39
N ILE A 563 23.90 3.02 -10.62
CA ILE A 563 24.02 3.11 -9.16
C ILE A 563 25.49 3.04 -8.79
N ARG A 564 25.94 3.86 -7.84
CA ARG A 564 27.28 3.76 -7.26
C ARG A 564 27.26 4.16 -5.77
N PRO A 565 28.28 3.77 -4.99
CA PRO A 565 28.44 4.30 -3.63
C PRO A 565 28.59 5.82 -3.67
N TYR A 566 28.07 6.49 -2.64
CA TYR A 566 28.06 7.95 -2.54
C TYR A 566 28.31 8.39 -1.09
N GLY A 567 28.76 9.64 -0.94
CA GLY A 567 28.99 10.29 0.35
C GLY A 567 29.77 9.42 1.35
N GLU A 568 29.15 9.07 2.47
CA GLU A 568 29.73 8.23 3.51
C GLU A 568 30.08 6.80 3.05
N SER A 569 29.50 6.31 1.95
CA SER A 569 29.84 5.01 1.36
C SER A 569 30.89 5.09 0.26
N ASP A 570 31.41 6.27 -0.08
CA ASP A 570 32.39 6.36 -1.16
C ASP A 570 33.62 5.48 -0.89
N GLY A 571 34.02 4.69 -1.90
CA GLY A 571 35.06 3.66 -1.78
C GLY A 571 34.70 2.42 -0.94
N GLN A 572 33.49 2.32 -0.38
CA GLN A 572 33.01 1.15 0.35
C GLN A 572 32.14 0.25 -0.53
N GLN A 573 31.93 -0.99 -0.08
CA GLN A 573 31.00 -1.89 -0.72
C GLN A 573 29.57 -1.57 -0.28
N CYS A 574 28.70 -1.41 -1.27
CA CYS A 574 27.25 -1.31 -1.10
C CYS A 574 26.57 -2.54 -1.72
N ALA A 575 25.30 -2.73 -1.38
CA ALA A 575 24.45 -3.68 -2.09
C ALA A 575 23.02 -3.21 -2.25
N THR A 576 22.39 -3.62 -3.34
CA THR A 576 20.95 -3.43 -3.59
C THR A 576 20.28 -4.77 -3.86
N ILE A 577 19.03 -4.91 -3.41
CA ILE A 577 18.12 -5.96 -3.90
C ILE A 577 17.11 -5.28 -4.82
N LYS A 578 16.99 -5.78 -6.06
CA LYS A 578 16.10 -5.28 -7.11
C LYS A 578 15.02 -6.31 -7.38
N ALA A 579 13.75 -5.93 -7.40
CA ALA A 579 12.64 -6.74 -7.83
C ALA A 579 11.97 -6.16 -9.09
N PHE A 580 11.53 -7.04 -10.00
CA PHE A 580 10.75 -6.67 -11.19
C PHE A 580 9.89 -7.84 -11.67
N VAL A 581 8.95 -7.56 -12.59
CA VAL A 581 8.04 -8.57 -13.14
C VAL A 581 8.66 -9.29 -14.34
N ARG A 582 8.73 -10.62 -14.29
CA ARG A 582 9.08 -11.50 -15.42
C ARG A 582 7.94 -11.53 -16.43
N THR A 583 8.06 -10.75 -17.49
CA THR A 583 6.98 -10.64 -18.48
C THR A 583 6.69 -11.93 -19.24
N ASP A 584 7.66 -12.85 -19.30
CA ASP A 584 7.50 -14.14 -19.98
C ASP A 584 6.66 -15.13 -19.14
N ASN A 585 6.53 -14.88 -17.83
CA ASN A 585 5.70 -15.68 -16.92
C ASN A 585 4.27 -15.12 -16.79
N LEU A 586 3.91 -14.03 -17.49
CA LEU A 586 2.61 -13.38 -17.35
C LEU A 586 1.45 -14.08 -18.10
N THR A 587 1.69 -15.19 -18.80
CA THR A 587 0.67 -15.90 -19.58
C THR A 587 -0.52 -16.40 -18.76
N ASP A 588 -0.34 -16.68 -17.46
CA ASP A 588 -1.38 -17.23 -16.58
C ASP A 588 -1.99 -16.20 -15.59
N TYR A 589 -1.55 -14.94 -15.62
CA TYR A 589 -1.96 -13.90 -14.66
C TYR A 589 -2.96 -12.90 -15.22
N ARG A 590 -3.48 -13.14 -16.43
CA ARG A 590 -4.45 -12.24 -17.04
C ARG A 590 -5.72 -12.21 -16.19
N ILE A 591 -5.95 -11.08 -15.54
CA ILE A 591 -7.23 -10.72 -14.94
C ILE A 591 -8.18 -10.43 -16.11
N ASN A 592 -8.79 -11.47 -16.69
CA ASN A 592 -9.90 -11.30 -17.63
C ASN A 592 -11.20 -11.11 -16.85
#